data_AF-A0A531LTL9-F1
#
_entry.id   AF-A0A531LTL9-F1
#
_cell.length_a   1.000
_cell.length_b   1.000
_cell.length_c   1.000
_cell.angle_alpha   90.00
_cell.angle_beta   90.00
_cell.angle_gamma   90.00
#
_symmetry.space_group_name_H-M   'P 1'
#
loop_
_entity.id
_entity.type
_entity.pdbx_description
1 polymer ?
#
loop_
_entity_poly.entity_id
_entity_poly.type
_entity_poly.pdbx_seq_one_letter_code
_entity_poly.pdbx_strand_id
1 'polypeptide(L)' 'FHSFFRDGKPFIGGKSPSIADIRLAATLEFLAVIDYALPKWAKEYMAAMEKKLGKAYAGPAGDVRGYIAHVRSQAKA' A
#
# COMPACT_ATOMS: atom_id res chain seq x y z
N PHE A 1 0.62 11.71 10.87
CA PHE A 1 0.35 11.49 9.44
C PHE A 1 -0.82 12.34 8.94
N HIS A 2 -2.02 12.16 9.50
CA HIS A 2 -3.25 12.74 8.95
C HIS A 2 -3.30 14.27 8.88
N SER A 3 -2.91 15.00 9.93
CA SER A 3 -2.93 16.47 9.93
C SER A 3 -1.89 17.07 8.98
N PHE A 4 -0.66 16.56 9.00
CA PHE A 4 0.45 17.15 8.25
C PHE A 4 0.48 16.73 6.76
N PHE A 5 0.35 15.43 6.47
CA PHE A 5 0.55 14.92 5.10
C PHE A 5 -0.74 14.85 4.29
N ARG A 6 -1.90 14.68 4.94
CA ARG A 6 -3.20 14.58 4.26
C ARG A 6 -4.05 15.83 4.45
N ASP A 7 -4.03 16.44 5.62
CA ASP A 7 -4.79 17.65 5.96
C ASP A 7 -6.27 17.55 5.48
N GLY A 8 -6.96 16.49 5.90
CA GLY A 8 -8.34 16.21 5.50
C GLY A 8 -8.54 15.68 4.08
N LYS A 9 -7.53 15.71 3.22
CA LYS A 9 -7.59 15.22 1.83
C LYS A 9 -7.53 13.68 1.78
N PRO A 10 -8.04 13.05 0.70
CA PRO A 10 -8.00 11.60 0.56
C PRO A 10 -6.58 11.05 0.36
N PHE A 11 -5.72 11.81 -0.30
CA PHE A 11 -4.34 11.45 -0.65
C PHE A 11 -3.35 12.52 -0.19
N ILE A 12 -2.07 12.18 -0.07
CA ILE A 12 -0.97 13.12 0.11
C ILE A 12 -0.93 14.11 -1.07
N GLY A 13 -1.16 13.61 -2.29
CA GLY A 13 -1.35 14.42 -3.50
C GLY A 13 -2.65 15.24 -3.55
N GLY A 14 -3.46 15.24 -2.50
CA GLY A 14 -4.74 15.94 -2.45
C GLY A 14 -5.87 15.10 -3.03
N LYS A 15 -6.46 15.55 -4.16
CA LYS A 15 -7.62 14.87 -4.79
C LYS A 15 -7.23 13.61 -5.59
N SER A 16 -5.96 13.49 -5.95
CA SER A 16 -5.40 12.36 -6.68
C SER A 16 -4.09 11.90 -6.03
N PRO A 17 -3.72 10.61 -6.17
CA PRO A 17 -2.44 10.12 -5.69
C PRO A 17 -1.27 10.84 -6.37
N SER A 18 -0.23 11.09 -5.60
CA SER A 18 1.07 11.59 -6.04
C SER A 18 2.13 10.48 -5.89
N ILE A 19 3.36 10.77 -6.31
CA ILE A 19 4.50 9.86 -6.09
C ILE A 19 4.73 9.53 -4.61
N ALA A 20 4.40 10.45 -3.69
CA ALA A 20 4.48 10.19 -2.25
C ALA A 20 3.47 9.11 -1.83
N ASP A 21 2.27 9.13 -2.40
CA ASP A 21 1.25 8.13 -2.13
C ASP A 21 1.67 6.75 -2.63
N ILE A 22 2.23 6.69 -3.84
CA ILE A 22 2.72 5.46 -4.46
C ILE A 22 3.85 4.86 -3.62
N ARG A 23 4.83 5.67 -3.22
CA ARG A 23 5.95 5.22 -2.36
C ARG A 23 5.45 4.66 -1.04
N LEU A 24 4.52 5.36 -0.38
CA LEU A 24 3.95 4.90 0.88
C LEU A 24 3.18 3.58 0.68
N ALA A 25 2.31 3.49 -0.32
CA ALA A 25 1.53 2.29 -0.58
C ALA A 25 2.41 1.08 -0.91
N ALA A 26 3.49 1.27 -1.68
CA ALA A 26 4.47 0.23 -1.94
C ALA A 26 5.14 -0.26 -0.65
N THR A 27 5.56 0.65 0.23
CA THR A 27 6.10 0.25 1.54
C THR A 27 5.08 -0.54 2.36
N LEU A 28 3.82 -0.13 2.38
CA LEU A 28 2.77 -0.81 3.14
C LEU A 28 2.47 -2.23 2.62
N GLU A 29 2.50 -2.46 1.29
CA GLU A 29 2.38 -3.81 0.70
C GLU A 29 3.52 -4.73 1.19
N PHE A 30 4.76 -4.23 1.24
CA PHE A 30 5.92 -5.02 1.66
C PHE A 30 5.91 -5.41 3.14
N LEU A 31 5.27 -4.62 4.00
CA LEU A 31 5.18 -4.94 5.44
C LEU A 31 4.44 -6.27 5.72
N ALA A 32 3.68 -6.80 4.76
CA ALA A 32 3.07 -8.12 4.87
C ALA A 32 4.10 -9.26 4.97
N VAL A 33 5.36 -9.04 4.56
CA VAL A 33 6.43 -10.05 4.64
C VAL A 33 6.77 -10.44 6.08
N ILE A 34 6.56 -9.53 7.04
CA ILE A 34 6.82 -9.73 8.47
C ILE A 34 5.55 -9.80 9.32
N ASP A 35 4.40 -10.09 8.70
CA ASP A 35 3.09 -10.14 9.36
C ASP A 35 2.75 -8.86 10.15
N TYR A 36 3.19 -7.69 9.66
CA TYR A 36 2.97 -6.43 10.34
C TYR A 36 1.47 -6.08 10.38
N ALA A 37 0.93 -5.87 11.58
CA ALA A 37 -0.46 -5.52 11.77
C ALA A 37 -0.73 -4.06 11.37
N LEU A 38 -1.15 -3.85 10.12
CA LEU A 38 -1.46 -2.51 9.63
C LEU A 38 -2.60 -1.86 10.42
N PRO A 39 -2.45 -0.60 10.86
CA PRO A 39 -3.53 0.15 11.48
C PRO A 39 -4.67 0.38 10.48
N LYS A 40 -5.89 0.59 11.00
CA LYS A 40 -7.11 0.73 10.19
C LYS A 40 -6.97 1.77 9.07
N TRP A 41 -6.41 2.94 9.38
CA TRP A 41 -6.24 4.01 8.40
C TRP A 41 -5.35 3.62 7.22
N ALA A 42 -4.34 2.76 7.43
CA ALA A 42 -3.41 2.34 6.39
C ALA A 42 -4.09 1.35 5.43
N LYS A 43 -4.91 0.44 5.97
CA LYS A 43 -5.75 -0.47 5.17
C LYS A 43 -6.75 0.32 4.32
N GLU A 44 -7.43 1.30 4.91
CA GLU A 44 -8.35 2.18 4.20
C GLU A 44 -7.64 3.01 3.12
N TYR A 45 -6.43 3.47 3.40
CA TYR A 45 -5.62 4.21 2.46
C TYR A 45 -5.17 3.36 1.26
N MET A 46 -4.73 2.11 1.48
CA MET A 46 -4.40 1.18 0.40
C MET A 46 -5.64 0.83 -0.44
N ALA A 47 -6.80 0.62 0.19
CA ALA A 47 -8.06 0.42 -0.53
C ALA A 47 -8.45 1.64 -1.39
N ALA A 48 -8.21 2.86 -0.88
CA ALA A 48 -8.42 4.09 -1.66
C ALA A 48 -7.46 4.20 -2.85
N MET A 49 -6.19 3.80 -2.69
CA MET A 49 -5.21 3.72 -3.78
C MET A 49 -5.65 2.74 -4.86
N GLU A 50 -6.04 1.52 -4.46
CA GLU A 50 -6.51 0.48 -5.38
C GLU A 50 -7.77 0.92 -6.14
N LYS A 51 -8.73 1.53 -5.44
CA LYS A 51 -9.93 2.10 -6.07
C LYS A 51 -9.62 3.21 -7.06
N LYS A 52 -8.67 4.09 -6.75
CA LYS A 52 -8.39 5.30 -7.54
C LYS A 52 -7.50 5.03 -8.75
N LEU A 53 -6.55 4.11 -8.63
CA LEU A 53 -5.59 3.77 -9.70
C LEU A 53 -5.97 2.50 -10.47
N GLY A 54 -6.88 1.69 -9.93
CA GLY A 54 -7.39 0.49 -10.59
C GLY A 54 -6.26 -0.45 -11.00
N LYS A 55 -6.27 -0.86 -12.28
CA LYS A 55 -5.27 -1.79 -12.85
C LYS A 55 -3.83 -1.31 -12.69
N ALA A 56 -3.59 0.00 -12.71
CA ALA A 56 -2.24 0.57 -12.55
C ALA A 56 -1.66 0.32 -11.15
N TYR A 57 -2.50 0.06 -10.15
CA TYR A 57 -2.09 -0.36 -8.81
C TYR A 57 -2.21 -1.87 -8.60
N ALA A 58 -3.32 -2.46 -9.03
CA ALA A 58 -3.62 -3.87 -8.77
C ALA A 58 -2.61 -4.85 -9.39
N GLY A 59 -2.06 -4.54 -10.57
CA GLY A 59 -1.01 -5.36 -11.19
C GLY A 59 0.26 -5.41 -10.32
N PRO A 60 0.94 -4.28 -10.11
CA PRO A 60 2.15 -4.22 -9.28
C PRO A 60 1.94 -4.71 -7.83
N ALA A 61 0.79 -4.39 -7.22
CA ALA A 61 0.46 -4.89 -5.89
C ALA A 61 0.32 -6.43 -5.87
N GLY A 62 -0.30 -7.00 -6.91
CA GLY A 62 -0.36 -8.45 -7.11
C GLY A 62 1.02 -9.08 -7.22
N ASP A 63 1.93 -8.47 -7.98
CA ASP A 63 3.31 -8.96 -8.13
C ASP A 63 4.07 -8.96 -6.79
N VAL A 64 3.92 -7.89 -5.98
CA VAL A 64 4.50 -7.81 -4.63
C VAL A 64 3.93 -8.90 -3.71
N ARG A 65 2.61 -9.09 -3.71
CA ARG A 65 1.95 -10.12 -2.91
C ARG A 65 2.41 -11.52 -3.32
N GLY A 66 2.58 -11.78 -4.61
CA GLY A 66 3.13 -13.02 -5.16
C GLY A 66 4.59 -13.25 -4.75
N TYR A 67 5.43 -12.21 -4.84
CA TYR A 67 6.82 -12.25 -4.38
C TYR A 67 6.92 -12.58 -2.88
N ILE A 68 6.10 -11.92 -2.04
CA ILE A 68 6.05 -12.20 -0.59
C ILE A 68 5.64 -13.64 -0.34
N ALA A 69 4.62 -14.15 -1.04
CA ALA A 69 4.19 -15.54 -0.90
C ALA A 69 5.32 -16.53 -1.25
N HIS A 70 6.09 -16.25 -2.31
CA HIS A 70 7.25 -17.04 -2.69
C HIS A 70 8.35 -17.00 -1.62
N VAL A 71 8.79 -15.82 -1.17
CA VAL A 71 9.84 -15.69 -0.13
C VAL A 71 9.44 -16.42 1.16
N ARG A 72 8.16 -16.29 1.57
CA ARG A 72 7.65 -16.98 2.76
C ARG A 72 7.60 -18.50 2.61
N SER A 73 7.44 -19.03 1.40
CA SER A 73 7.49 -20.48 1.18
C SER A 73 8.92 -21.02 1.33
N GLN A 74 9.93 -20.23 0.94
CA GLN A 74 11.34 -20.59 1.12
C GLN A 74 11.78 -20.53 2.58
N ALA A 75 11.26 -19.58 3.36
CA ALA A 75 11.60 -19.45 4.79
C ALA A 75 11.06 -20.58 5.68
N LYS A 76 10.13 -21.40 5.17
CA LYS A 76 9.58 -22.58 5.86
C LYS A 76 10.30 -23.89 5.49
N ALA A 77 11.28 -23.84 4.59
CA ALA A 77 12.07 -24.98 4.13
C ALA A 77 13.32 -25.19 5.00
#